data_AF-A0A8I1LQ05-F1
#
_entry.id   AF-A0A8I1LQ05-F1
#
_cell.length_a   1.000
_cell.length_b   1.000
_cell.length_c   1.000
_cell.angle_alpha   90.00
_cell.angle_beta   90.00
_cell.angle_gamma   90.00
#
_symmetry.space_group_name_H-M   'P 1'
#
loop_
_entity.id
_entity.type
_entity.pdbx_description
1 polymer ?
#
loop_
_entity_poly.entity_id
_entity_poly.type
_entity_poly.pdbx_seq_one_letter_code
_entity_poly.pdbx_strand_id
1 'polypeptide(L)'
;MLAWGFVFLLTIIIHTTDSLSYALRLGGLRARRIGLALTVAGMLLLVSRTSNMAQGPLLGGMVDQAKAAAQVGGTDIRLELYMHGVLLAATVGTILAILLYPTVVRMSARWIVHLEHTGSIPALVRHLMLRSRWKHAGYYIKRPTWSMLTSLISGAIPKRLIILNITVTAIYTTGVVSALYASFLWPAQGTAMSMSSGLINGVATVLLTLLIDPRLAVLSEKTLRGELPLTRMNSMYGWMIMSRLAGTLLAQLLLVPLAIWLGWVMS
;
A
#
# COMPACT_ATOMS: atom_id res chain seq x y z
N MET A 1 -21.95 -0.42 -12.65
CA MET A 1 -20.61 -0.86 -13.13
C MET A 1 -19.57 0.26 -13.11
N LEU A 2 -19.86 1.48 -13.59
CA LEU A 2 -18.91 2.61 -13.61
C LEU A 2 -18.33 2.97 -12.22
N ALA A 3 -19.15 2.94 -11.17
CA ALA A 3 -18.71 3.26 -9.81
C ALA A 3 -17.67 2.26 -9.27
N TRP A 4 -17.85 0.96 -9.51
CA TRP A 4 -16.88 -0.08 -9.12
C TRP A 4 -15.54 0.06 -9.85
N GLY A 5 -15.57 0.42 -11.14
CA GLY A 5 -14.35 0.67 -11.92
C GLY A 5 -13.51 1.81 -11.34
N PHE A 6 -14.16 2.87 -10.85
CA PHE A 6 -13.48 3.98 -10.16
C PHE A 6 -12.80 3.52 -8.87
N VAL A 7 -13.48 2.71 -8.04
CA VAL A 7 -12.92 2.14 -6.81
C VAL A 7 -11.73 1.21 -7.11
N PHE A 8 -11.82 0.36 -8.14
CA PHE A 8 -10.70 -0.48 -8.55
C PHE A 8 -9.48 0.35 -8.98
N LEU A 9 -9.70 1.39 -9.80
CA LEU A 9 -8.63 2.29 -10.22
C LEU A 9 -7.99 3.00 -9.01
N LEU A 10 -8.80 3.51 -8.10
CA LEU A 10 -8.33 4.20 -6.91
C LEU A 10 -7.55 3.25 -6.00
N THR A 11 -8.02 2.01 -5.83
CA THR A 11 -7.32 0.96 -5.07
C THR A 11 -5.98 0.60 -5.70
N ILE A 12 -5.91 0.48 -7.04
CA ILE A 12 -4.64 0.26 -7.77
C ILE A 12 -3.67 1.41 -7.47
N ILE A 13 -4.12 2.67 -7.56
CA ILE A 13 -3.29 3.84 -7.32
C ILE A 13 -2.74 3.82 -5.89
N ILE A 14 -3.62 3.66 -4.89
CA ILE A 14 -3.24 3.61 -3.47
C ILE A 14 -2.20 2.55 -3.19
N HIS A 15 -2.45 1.30 -3.60
CA HIS A 15 -1.51 0.20 -3.36
C HIS A 15 -0.21 0.36 -4.14
N THR A 16 -0.26 1.01 -5.30
CA THR A 16 0.96 1.39 -6.04
C THR A 16 1.77 2.40 -5.26
N THR A 17 1.17 3.51 -4.83
CA THR A 17 1.85 4.58 -4.09
C THR A 17 2.38 4.12 -2.73
N ASP A 18 1.61 3.34 -1.98
CA ASP A 18 2.05 2.77 -0.70
C ASP A 18 3.31 1.92 -0.88
N SER A 19 3.31 1.04 -1.88
CA SER A 19 4.41 0.11 -2.13
C SER A 19 5.66 0.84 -2.65
N LEU A 20 5.47 1.93 -3.40
CA LEU A 20 6.56 2.80 -3.86
C LEU A 20 7.21 3.61 -2.73
N SER A 21 6.60 3.70 -1.55
CA SER A 21 7.26 4.31 -0.38
C SER A 21 8.58 3.61 -0.03
N TYR A 22 8.69 2.29 -0.24
CA TYR A 22 9.95 1.56 -0.07
C TYR A 22 11.02 1.99 -1.07
N ALA A 23 10.63 2.32 -2.31
CA ALA A 23 11.55 2.82 -3.33
C ALA A 23 12.06 4.23 -3.00
N LEU A 24 11.21 5.08 -2.45
CA LEU A 24 11.58 6.42 -1.97
C LEU A 24 12.60 6.33 -0.82
N ARG A 25 12.32 5.50 0.18
CA ARG A 25 13.21 5.28 1.33
C ARG A 25 14.58 4.75 0.88
N LEU A 26 14.61 3.77 -0.03
CA LEU A 26 15.87 3.23 -0.55
C LEU A 26 16.66 4.27 -1.38
N GLY A 27 16.01 5.03 -2.26
CA GLY A 27 16.73 6.05 -3.03
C GLY A 27 17.27 7.19 -2.15
N GLY A 28 16.56 7.53 -1.08
CA GLY A 28 17.05 8.47 -0.08
C GLY A 28 18.26 7.98 0.69
N LEU A 29 18.29 6.69 1.04
CA LEU A 29 19.47 6.04 1.61
C LEU A 29 20.66 6.10 0.64
N ARG A 30 20.43 5.85 -0.67
CA ARG A 30 21.48 5.99 -1.70
C ARG A 30 22.01 7.41 -1.83
N ALA A 31 21.13 8.40 -1.67
CA ALA A 31 21.49 9.81 -1.66
C ALA A 31 22.10 10.29 -0.33
N ARG A 32 22.21 9.43 0.70
CA ARG A 32 22.60 9.81 2.08
C ARG A 32 21.74 10.96 2.66
N ARG A 33 20.45 10.98 2.33
CA ARG A 33 19.44 11.98 2.76
C ARG A 33 18.19 11.30 3.31
N ILE A 34 18.36 10.44 4.31
CA ILE A 34 17.26 9.63 4.85
C ILE A 34 16.16 10.47 5.48
N GLY A 35 16.50 11.55 6.20
CA GLY A 35 15.49 12.44 6.78
C GLY A 35 14.52 12.98 5.74
N LEU A 36 15.04 13.53 4.64
CA LEU A 36 14.22 14.01 3.51
C LEU A 36 13.41 12.87 2.86
N ALA A 37 14.01 11.69 2.73
CA ALA A 37 13.34 10.52 2.17
C ALA A 37 12.15 10.06 3.01
N LEU A 38 12.31 10.04 4.34
CA LEU A 38 11.26 9.70 5.29
C LEU A 38 10.13 10.73 5.23
N THR A 39 10.46 12.02 5.10
CA THR A 39 9.46 13.08 4.90
C THR A 39 8.66 12.86 3.61
N VAL A 40 9.32 12.63 2.48
CA VAL A 40 8.65 12.40 1.19
C VAL A 40 7.81 11.13 1.21
N ALA A 41 8.34 10.04 1.76
CA ALA A 41 7.60 8.79 1.92
C ALA A 41 6.41 8.96 2.87
N GLY A 42 6.57 9.70 3.97
CA GLY A 42 5.51 9.99 4.94
C GLY A 42 4.36 10.77 4.31
N MET A 43 4.65 11.80 3.51
CA MET A 43 3.62 12.53 2.76
C MET A 43 2.91 11.65 1.74
N LEU A 44 3.64 10.83 1.00
CA LEU A 44 3.04 9.89 0.04
C LEU A 44 2.07 8.93 0.75
N LEU A 45 2.50 8.37 1.89
CA LEU A 45 1.68 7.48 2.71
C LEU A 45 0.47 8.21 3.31
N LEU A 46 0.61 9.47 3.72
CA LEU A 46 -0.50 10.27 4.22
C LEU A 46 -1.57 10.44 3.15
N VAL A 47 -1.18 10.87 1.93
CA VAL A 47 -2.11 11.00 0.80
C VAL A 47 -2.79 9.67 0.49
N SER A 48 -2.03 8.58 0.43
CA SER A 48 -2.54 7.24 0.15
C SER A 48 -3.55 6.77 1.21
N ARG A 49 -3.25 6.98 2.49
CA ARG A 49 -4.16 6.65 3.61
C ARG A 49 -5.43 7.49 3.59
N THR A 50 -5.31 8.80 3.33
CA THR A 50 -6.48 9.68 3.19
C THR A 50 -7.35 9.24 2.02
N SER A 51 -6.76 8.87 0.88
CA SER A 51 -7.50 8.31 -0.26
C SER A 51 -8.19 6.99 0.09
N ASN A 52 -7.57 6.15 0.93
CA ASN A 52 -8.17 4.89 1.37
C ASN A 52 -9.37 5.15 2.30
N MET A 53 -9.24 6.09 3.24
CA MET A 53 -10.35 6.52 4.08
C MET A 53 -11.50 7.12 3.27
N ALA A 54 -11.19 7.92 2.24
CA ALA A 54 -12.18 8.48 1.34
C ALA A 54 -12.90 7.41 0.49
N GLN A 55 -12.28 6.26 0.23
CA GLN A 55 -12.95 5.11 -0.41
C GLN A 55 -13.96 4.41 0.49
N GLY A 56 -13.83 4.52 1.82
CA GLY A 56 -14.75 3.90 2.77
C GLY A 56 -16.22 4.24 2.51
N PRO A 57 -16.60 5.53 2.45
CA PRO A 57 -17.97 5.94 2.11
C PRO A 57 -18.44 5.47 0.73
N LEU A 58 -17.56 5.44 -0.28
CA LEU A 58 -17.91 4.97 -1.62
C LEU A 58 -18.27 3.48 -1.61
N LEU A 59 -17.45 2.67 -0.96
CA LEU A 59 -17.70 1.25 -0.78
C LEU A 59 -18.93 0.99 0.11
N GLY A 60 -19.11 1.78 1.16
CA GLY A 60 -20.30 1.73 2.03
C GLY A 60 -21.59 1.98 1.24
N GLY A 61 -21.64 3.02 0.41
CA GLY A 61 -22.79 3.29 -0.45
C GLY A 61 -23.06 2.17 -1.46
N MET A 62 -22.02 1.49 -1.96
CA MET A 62 -22.19 0.30 -2.82
C MET A 62 -22.77 -0.90 -2.05
N VAL A 63 -22.35 -1.08 -0.80
CA VAL A 63 -22.94 -2.09 0.09
C VAL A 63 -24.40 -1.77 0.37
N ASP A 64 -24.76 -0.52 0.63
CA ASP A 64 -26.15 -0.13 0.88
C ASP A 64 -27.05 -0.34 -0.35
N GLN A 65 -26.55 -0.06 -1.56
CA GLN A 65 -27.24 -0.40 -2.80
C GLN A 65 -27.43 -1.92 -2.95
N ALA A 66 -26.41 -2.71 -2.60
CA ALA A 66 -26.50 -4.17 -2.61
C ALA A 66 -27.52 -4.69 -1.58
N LYS A 67 -27.58 -4.10 -0.38
CA LYS A 67 -28.61 -4.40 0.63
C LYS A 67 -30.00 -4.10 0.10
N ALA A 68 -30.21 -2.94 -0.51
CA ALA A 68 -31.49 -2.55 -1.08
C ALA A 68 -31.95 -3.52 -2.18
N ALA A 69 -31.04 -3.91 -3.08
CA ALA A 69 -31.33 -4.88 -4.14
C ALA A 69 -31.68 -6.28 -3.58
N ALA A 70 -31.05 -6.69 -2.47
CA ALA A 70 -31.34 -7.95 -1.79
C ALA A 70 -32.79 -8.04 -1.29
N GLN A 71 -33.30 -6.93 -0.75
CA GLN A 71 -34.64 -6.85 -0.17
C GLN A 71 -35.76 -6.97 -1.23
N VAL A 72 -35.47 -6.64 -2.49
CA VAL A 72 -36.44 -6.69 -3.61
C VAL A 72 -36.45 -8.06 -4.33
N GLY A 73 -35.76 -9.07 -3.79
CA GLY A 73 -35.74 -10.43 -4.35
C GLY A 73 -34.79 -10.61 -5.55
N GLY A 74 -33.89 -9.66 -5.81
CA GLY A 74 -32.84 -9.80 -6.81
C GLY A 74 -31.75 -10.79 -6.35
N THR A 75 -31.64 -11.93 -7.02
CA THR A 75 -30.74 -13.05 -6.68
C THR A 75 -29.30 -12.92 -7.20
N ASP A 76 -28.85 -11.73 -7.61
CA ASP A 76 -27.52 -11.52 -8.20
C ASP A 76 -26.62 -10.62 -7.35
N ILE A 77 -26.46 -10.93 -6.06
CA ILE A 77 -25.57 -10.15 -5.20
C ILE A 77 -24.13 -10.63 -5.39
N ARG A 78 -23.55 -10.24 -6.53
CA ARG A 78 -22.12 -10.37 -6.85
C ARG A 78 -21.23 -9.48 -5.96
N LEU A 79 -21.72 -9.03 -4.80
CA LEU A 79 -21.01 -8.13 -3.88
C LEU A 79 -19.71 -8.78 -3.42
N GLU A 80 -19.74 -10.05 -3.03
CA GLU A 80 -18.54 -10.79 -2.66
C GLU A 80 -17.50 -10.78 -3.80
N LEU A 81 -17.93 -11.05 -5.04
CA LEU A 81 -17.05 -11.00 -6.21
C LEU A 81 -16.48 -9.60 -6.43
N TYR A 82 -17.27 -8.54 -6.26
CA TYR A 82 -16.79 -7.17 -6.37
C TYR A 82 -15.79 -6.83 -5.26
N MET A 83 -16.01 -7.30 -4.04
CA MET A 83 -15.09 -7.11 -2.91
C MET A 83 -13.76 -7.85 -3.11
N HIS A 84 -13.79 -9.09 -3.63
CA HIS A 84 -12.59 -9.77 -4.11
C HIS A 84 -11.91 -9.01 -5.26
N GLY A 85 -12.71 -8.36 -6.13
CA GLY A 85 -12.23 -7.45 -7.17
C GLY A 85 -11.44 -6.26 -6.61
N VAL A 86 -11.88 -5.66 -5.49
CA VAL A 86 -11.14 -4.60 -4.78
C VAL A 86 -9.79 -5.12 -4.27
N LEU A 87 -9.79 -6.29 -3.62
CA LEU A 87 -8.55 -6.91 -3.15
C LEU A 87 -7.62 -7.32 -4.31
N LEU A 88 -8.19 -7.65 -5.48
CA LEU A 88 -7.42 -8.00 -6.66
C LEU A 88 -6.79 -6.75 -7.25
N ALA A 89 -7.53 -5.64 -7.29
CA ALA A 89 -7.02 -4.32 -7.62
C ALA A 89 -5.84 -3.91 -6.71
N ALA A 90 -5.91 -4.20 -5.40
CA ALA A 90 -4.81 -3.99 -4.47
C ALA A 90 -3.56 -4.82 -4.81
N THR A 91 -3.75 -6.07 -5.20
CA THR A 91 -2.68 -6.96 -5.66
C THR A 91 -2.06 -6.45 -6.97
N VAL A 92 -2.89 -6.05 -7.94
CA VAL A 92 -2.45 -5.46 -9.21
C VAL A 92 -1.65 -4.19 -8.99
N GLY A 93 -2.10 -3.29 -8.10
CA GLY A 93 -1.36 -2.08 -7.73
C GLY A 93 0.00 -2.39 -7.10
N THR A 94 0.07 -3.43 -6.26
CA THR A 94 1.34 -3.87 -5.65
C THR A 94 2.29 -4.46 -6.69
N ILE A 95 1.79 -5.25 -7.65
CA ILE A 95 2.57 -5.75 -8.78
C ILE A 95 3.09 -4.59 -9.64
N LEU A 96 2.23 -3.62 -9.95
CA LEU A 96 2.63 -2.43 -10.70
C LEU A 96 3.75 -1.66 -9.99
N ALA A 97 3.68 -1.52 -8.66
CA ALA A 97 4.75 -0.92 -7.89
C ALA A 97 6.05 -1.74 -7.95
N ILE A 98 6.00 -3.07 -7.91
CA ILE A 98 7.20 -3.93 -8.06
C ILE A 98 7.86 -3.70 -9.42
N LEU A 99 7.06 -3.59 -10.49
CA LEU A 99 7.57 -3.30 -11.84
C LEU A 99 8.21 -1.90 -11.92
N LEU A 100 7.59 -0.91 -11.28
CA LEU A 100 8.08 0.47 -11.23
C LEU A 100 9.24 0.68 -10.23
N TYR A 101 9.42 -0.24 -9.29
CA TYR A 101 10.33 -0.11 -8.15
C TYR A 101 11.77 0.28 -8.56
N PRO A 102 12.44 -0.41 -9.51
CA PRO A 102 13.82 -0.08 -9.87
C PRO A 102 13.97 1.31 -10.51
N THR A 103 12.92 1.77 -11.19
CA THR A 103 12.86 3.09 -11.82
C THR A 103 12.68 4.16 -10.74
N VAL A 104 11.72 3.96 -9.83
CA VAL A 104 11.43 4.91 -8.77
C VAL A 104 12.60 5.04 -7.78
N VAL A 105 13.30 3.96 -7.44
CA VAL A 105 14.52 4.03 -6.59
C VAL A 105 15.59 4.95 -7.20
N ARG A 106 15.79 4.90 -8.53
CA ARG A 106 16.78 5.74 -9.21
C ARG A 106 16.33 7.19 -9.31
N MET A 107 15.05 7.41 -9.60
CA MET A 107 14.48 8.75 -9.70
C MET A 107 14.42 9.43 -8.32
N SER A 108 14.06 8.70 -7.28
CA SER A 108 13.90 9.23 -5.93
C SER A 108 15.19 9.78 -5.35
N ALA A 109 16.34 9.15 -5.62
CA ALA A 109 17.64 9.71 -5.26
C ALA A 109 17.85 11.13 -5.84
N ARG A 110 17.45 11.36 -7.10
CA ARG A 110 17.55 12.69 -7.74
C ARG A 110 16.52 13.67 -7.19
N TRP A 111 15.27 13.22 -6.99
CA TRP A 111 14.21 14.06 -6.44
C TRP A 111 14.54 14.53 -5.02
N ILE A 112 15.11 13.66 -4.20
CA ILE A 112 15.48 13.96 -2.82
C ILE A 112 16.64 14.98 -2.78
N VAL A 113 17.65 14.82 -3.64
CA VAL A 113 18.72 15.82 -3.78
C VAL A 113 18.16 17.16 -4.29
N HIS A 114 17.25 17.14 -5.26
CA HIS A 114 16.62 18.37 -5.74
C HIS A 114 15.76 19.05 -4.66
N LEU A 115 15.07 18.26 -3.83
CA LEU A 115 14.30 18.76 -2.69
C LEU A 115 15.18 19.46 -1.66
N GLU A 116 16.37 18.91 -1.40
CA GLU A 116 17.35 19.54 -0.51
C GLU A 116 17.72 20.95 -0.97
N HIS A 117 17.92 21.15 -2.29
CA HIS A 117 18.24 22.45 -2.86
C HIS A 117 17.04 23.43 -2.92
N THR A 118 15.83 22.93 -3.17
CA THR A 118 14.63 23.78 -3.25
C THR A 118 14.07 24.14 -1.87
N GLY A 119 14.37 23.35 -0.83
CA GLY A 119 13.97 23.60 0.56
C GLY A 119 12.46 23.52 0.83
N SER A 120 11.61 23.46 -0.21
CA SER A 120 10.16 23.40 -0.07
C SER A 120 9.52 22.38 -1.02
N ILE A 121 8.68 21.52 -0.43
CA ILE A 121 7.97 20.45 -1.13
C ILE A 121 6.91 21.00 -2.10
N PRO A 122 6.13 22.05 -1.77
CA PRO A 122 5.20 22.64 -2.73
C PRO A 122 5.91 23.20 -3.98
N ALA A 123 7.12 23.74 -3.82
CA ALA A 123 7.93 24.17 -4.97
C ALA A 123 8.42 22.96 -5.78
N LEU A 124 8.85 21.88 -5.13
CA LEU A 124 9.22 20.62 -5.81
C LEU A 124 8.05 20.07 -6.64
N VAL A 125 6.84 19.99 -6.07
CA VAL A 125 5.64 19.52 -6.77
C VAL A 125 5.31 20.42 -7.94
N ARG A 126 5.31 21.75 -7.75
CA ARG A 126 5.10 22.72 -8.82
C ARG A 126 6.13 22.58 -9.94
N HIS A 127 7.39 22.28 -9.59
CA HIS A 127 8.47 22.09 -10.55
C HIS A 127 8.35 20.75 -11.31
N LEU A 128 7.86 19.69 -10.66
CA LEU A 128 7.57 18.38 -11.27
C LEU A 128 6.32 18.40 -12.17
N MET A 129 5.35 19.27 -11.89
CA MET A 129 4.13 19.45 -12.69
C MET A 129 4.36 20.26 -13.99
N LEU A 130 5.54 20.84 -14.20
CA LEU A 130 5.88 21.55 -15.43
C LEU A 130 6.05 20.58 -16.60
N ARG A 131 5.11 20.63 -17.55
CA ARG A 131 5.04 19.79 -18.76
C ARG A 131 6.32 19.82 -19.61
N SER A 132 7.13 20.89 -19.53
CA SER A 132 8.37 21.02 -20.32
C SER A 132 9.44 19.99 -19.93
N ARG A 133 9.43 19.47 -18.69
CA ARG A 133 10.43 18.51 -18.19
C ARG A 133 10.05 17.05 -18.40
N TRP A 134 8.76 16.77 -18.67
CA TRP A 134 8.30 15.43 -19.03
C TRP A 134 8.72 15.00 -20.44
N LYS A 135 9.14 15.94 -21.30
CA LYS A 135 9.66 15.66 -22.66
C LYS A 135 10.86 14.70 -22.66
N HIS A 136 11.64 14.64 -21.58
CA HIS A 136 12.79 13.74 -21.44
C HIS A 136 12.55 12.60 -20.42
N ALA A 137 11.37 12.53 -19.79
CA ALA A 137 11.08 11.50 -18.79
C ALA A 137 11.19 10.08 -19.38
N GLY A 138 10.78 9.91 -20.64
CA GLY A 138 10.90 8.65 -21.39
C GLY A 138 12.35 8.14 -21.55
N TYR A 139 13.34 9.04 -21.61
CA TYR A 139 14.76 8.67 -21.75
C TYR A 139 15.32 8.01 -20.47
N TYR A 140 14.68 8.24 -19.32
CA TYR A 140 15.09 7.69 -18.03
C TYR A 140 14.29 6.44 -17.62
N ILE A 141 13.24 6.09 -18.37
CA ILE A 141 12.48 4.85 -18.18
C ILE A 141 13.30 3.72 -18.80
N LYS A 142 14.16 3.11 -17.99
CA LYS A 142 14.82 1.86 -18.38
C LYS A 142 13.90 0.70 -18.02
N ARG A 143 13.60 -0.17 -18.98
CA ARG A 143 12.82 -1.40 -18.72
C ARG A 143 13.47 -2.19 -17.57
N PRO A 144 12.71 -2.64 -16.57
CA PRO A 144 13.26 -3.45 -15.50
C PRO A 144 13.90 -4.71 -16.10
N THR A 145 15.18 -4.91 -15.88
CA THR A 145 15.86 -6.14 -16.31
C THR A 145 15.62 -7.24 -15.28
N TRP A 146 15.49 -8.48 -15.73
CA TRP A 146 15.26 -9.64 -14.85
C TRP A 146 16.28 -9.74 -13.71
N SER A 147 17.55 -9.42 -14.00
CA SER A 147 18.62 -9.32 -12.99
C SER A 147 18.33 -8.32 -11.86
N MET A 148 17.68 -7.18 -12.17
CA MET A 148 17.27 -6.21 -11.15
C MET A 148 16.13 -6.76 -10.28
N LEU A 149 15.19 -7.49 -10.87
CA LEU A 149 14.09 -8.11 -10.12
C LEU A 149 14.58 -9.24 -9.22
N THR A 150 15.47 -10.11 -9.71
CA THR A 150 16.05 -11.20 -8.91
C THR A 150 16.94 -10.66 -7.77
N SER A 151 17.59 -9.51 -7.98
CA SER A 151 18.36 -8.83 -6.91
C SER A 151 17.50 -8.29 -5.76
N LEU A 152 16.17 -8.20 -5.92
CA LEU A 152 15.27 -7.82 -4.83
C LEU A 152 15.14 -8.93 -3.78
N ILE A 153 15.40 -10.18 -4.17
CA ILE A 153 15.18 -11.39 -3.36
C ILE A 153 16.52 -11.99 -2.90
N SER A 154 17.65 -11.52 -3.44
CA SER A 154 18.97 -11.96 -3.01
C SER A 154 19.23 -11.54 -1.56
N GLY A 155 19.70 -12.45 -0.70
CA GLY A 155 20.12 -12.15 0.67
C GLY A 155 19.09 -12.51 1.75
N ALA A 156 19.60 -12.95 2.90
CA ALA A 156 18.78 -13.40 4.02
C ALA A 156 18.31 -12.23 4.90
N ILE A 157 17.03 -12.25 5.25
CA ILE A 157 16.38 -11.28 6.13
C ILE A 157 15.74 -12.03 7.29
N PRO A 158 15.60 -11.40 8.47
CA PRO A 158 14.85 -12.00 9.57
C PRO A 158 13.45 -12.43 9.12
N LYS A 159 13.20 -13.74 9.09
CA LYS A 159 11.89 -14.33 8.70
C LYS A 159 10.73 -13.71 9.48
N ARG A 160 10.98 -13.36 10.76
CA ARG A 160 10.03 -12.65 11.62
C ARG A 160 9.53 -11.34 11.00
N LEU A 161 10.42 -10.55 10.38
CA LEU A 161 10.04 -9.28 9.77
C LEU A 161 9.18 -9.48 8.52
N ILE A 162 9.50 -10.51 7.73
CA ILE A 162 8.73 -10.90 6.54
C ILE A 162 7.32 -11.33 6.93
N ILE A 163 7.20 -12.27 7.88
CA ILE A 163 5.91 -12.79 8.35
C ILE A 163 5.05 -11.66 8.94
N LEU A 164 5.67 -10.80 9.73
CA LEU A 164 5.00 -9.63 10.30
C LEU A 164 4.48 -8.71 9.21
N ASN A 165 5.29 -8.39 8.19
CA ASN A 165 4.85 -7.53 7.10
C ASN A 165 3.72 -8.15 6.26
N ILE A 166 3.77 -9.46 6.00
CA ILE A 166 2.69 -10.20 5.33
C ILE A 166 1.39 -10.05 6.14
N THR A 167 1.45 -10.34 7.44
CA THR A 167 0.29 -10.35 8.34
C THR A 167 -0.33 -8.96 8.45
N VAL A 168 0.49 -7.95 8.74
CA VAL A 168 0.03 -6.56 8.88
C VAL A 168 -0.54 -6.04 7.56
N THR A 169 0.10 -6.35 6.43
CA THR A 169 -0.43 -5.98 5.10
C THR A 169 -1.76 -6.66 4.82
N ALA A 170 -1.90 -7.95 5.17
CA ALA A 170 -3.14 -8.68 4.94
C ALA A 170 -4.30 -8.08 5.74
N ILE A 171 -4.08 -7.79 7.03
CA ILE A 171 -5.07 -7.12 7.90
C ILE A 171 -5.40 -5.73 7.36
N TYR A 172 -4.38 -4.93 7.00
CA TYR A 172 -4.58 -3.59 6.44
C TYR A 172 -5.43 -3.61 5.16
N THR A 173 -5.15 -4.56 4.27
CA THR A 173 -5.80 -4.64 2.95
C THR A 173 -7.21 -5.22 3.04
N THR A 174 -7.42 -6.28 3.83
CA THR A 174 -8.72 -6.96 3.93
C THR A 174 -9.66 -6.31 4.94
N GLY A 175 -9.13 -5.62 5.96
CA GLY A 175 -9.90 -5.19 7.13
C GLY A 175 -11.11 -4.33 6.80
N VAL A 176 -10.93 -3.28 5.98
CA VAL A 176 -12.03 -2.40 5.58
C VAL A 176 -13.05 -3.14 4.73
N VAL A 177 -12.59 -3.91 3.75
CA VAL A 177 -13.44 -4.65 2.81
C VAL A 177 -14.27 -5.72 3.54
N SER A 178 -13.64 -6.45 4.48
CA SER A 178 -14.28 -7.48 5.29
C SER A 178 -15.30 -6.91 6.26
N ALA A 179 -15.00 -5.77 6.90
CA ALA A 179 -15.93 -5.07 7.78
C ALA A 179 -17.18 -4.59 7.04
N LEU A 180 -17.00 -4.05 5.83
CA LEU A 180 -18.11 -3.65 4.98
C LEU A 180 -18.93 -4.84 4.47
N TYR A 181 -18.26 -5.95 4.11
CA TYR A 181 -18.95 -7.20 3.75
C TYR A 181 -19.68 -7.83 4.94
N ALA A 182 -19.12 -7.79 6.15
CA ALA A 182 -19.80 -8.22 7.38
C ALA A 182 -21.07 -7.38 7.63
N SER A 183 -21.03 -6.07 7.36
CA SER A 183 -22.21 -5.21 7.48
C SER A 183 -23.35 -5.61 6.54
N PHE A 184 -23.04 -6.25 5.42
CA PHE A 184 -24.00 -6.80 4.47
C PHE A 184 -24.58 -8.13 4.99
N LEU A 185 -23.74 -9.01 5.52
CA LEU A 185 -24.15 -10.31 6.06
C LEU A 185 -24.97 -10.21 7.35
N TRP A 186 -24.69 -9.22 8.20
CA TRP A 186 -25.41 -8.95 9.45
C TRP A 186 -26.02 -7.53 9.46
N PRO A 187 -27.16 -7.30 8.76
CA PRO A 187 -27.75 -5.96 8.63
C PRO A 187 -28.11 -5.31 9.97
N ALA A 188 -28.54 -6.10 10.96
CA ALA A 188 -28.92 -5.59 12.29
C ALA A 188 -27.76 -4.91 13.03
N GLN A 189 -26.53 -5.40 12.85
CA GLN A 189 -25.30 -4.83 13.41
C GLN A 189 -24.53 -3.99 12.37
N GLY A 190 -25.15 -3.65 11.23
CA GLY A 190 -24.46 -3.08 10.06
C GLY A 190 -23.65 -1.82 10.37
N THR A 191 -24.16 -0.93 11.22
CA THR A 191 -23.43 0.28 11.64
C THR A 191 -22.17 -0.06 12.44
N ALA A 192 -22.27 -0.96 13.41
CA ALA A 192 -21.14 -1.39 14.23
C ALA A 192 -20.05 -2.07 13.37
N MET A 193 -20.47 -2.96 12.46
CA MET A 193 -19.58 -3.63 11.50
C MET A 193 -18.85 -2.60 10.63
N SER A 194 -19.57 -1.64 10.03
CA SER A 194 -18.96 -0.60 9.20
C SER A 194 -17.97 0.26 9.98
N MET A 195 -18.27 0.61 11.23
CA MET A 195 -17.37 1.41 12.08
C MET A 195 -16.12 0.63 12.52
N SER A 196 -16.20 -0.70 12.61
CA SER A 196 -15.04 -1.55 12.92
C SER A 196 -13.91 -1.43 11.88
N SER A 197 -14.23 -1.06 10.63
CA SER A 197 -13.25 -0.85 9.57
C SER A 197 -12.17 0.18 9.94
N GLY A 198 -12.59 1.27 10.60
CA GLY A 198 -11.68 2.33 11.06
C GLY A 198 -10.75 1.84 12.16
N LEU A 199 -11.29 1.06 13.11
CA LEU A 199 -10.50 0.44 14.18
C LEU A 199 -9.46 -0.53 13.61
N ILE A 200 -9.86 -1.43 12.71
CA ILE A 200 -8.96 -2.42 12.09
C ILE A 200 -7.82 -1.72 11.34
N ASN A 201 -8.14 -0.67 10.57
CA ASN A 201 -7.13 0.12 9.86
C ASN A 201 -6.19 0.86 10.83
N GLY A 202 -6.73 1.46 11.90
CA GLY A 202 -5.96 2.09 12.96
C GLY A 202 -4.96 1.13 13.60
N VAL A 203 -5.43 -0.06 14.01
CA VAL A 203 -4.59 -1.12 14.59
C VAL A 203 -3.51 -1.57 13.60
N ALA A 204 -3.86 -1.82 12.33
CA ALA A 204 -2.89 -2.21 11.31
C ALA A 204 -1.80 -1.14 11.12
N THR A 205 -2.19 0.14 11.13
CA THR A 205 -1.26 1.26 11.05
C THR A 205 -0.33 1.29 12.26
N VAL A 206 -0.85 1.13 13.47
CA VAL A 206 -0.04 1.06 14.70
C VAL A 206 0.95 -0.10 14.63
N LEU A 207 0.52 -1.30 14.23
CA LEU A 207 1.39 -2.47 14.09
C LEU A 207 2.52 -2.24 13.09
N LEU A 208 2.21 -1.64 11.92
CA LEU A 208 3.23 -1.29 10.93
C LEU A 208 4.27 -0.33 11.51
N THR A 209 3.79 0.72 12.19
CA THR A 209 4.65 1.80 12.69
C THR A 209 5.48 1.37 13.90
N LEU A 210 4.96 0.50 14.77
CA LEU A 210 5.68 0.05 15.97
C LEU A 210 6.59 -1.16 15.72
N LEU A 211 6.21 -2.06 14.80
CA LEU A 211 6.89 -3.34 14.68
C LEU A 211 7.83 -3.40 13.46
N ILE A 212 7.55 -2.64 12.40
CA ILE A 212 8.29 -2.68 11.13
C ILE A 212 9.22 -1.47 11.01
N ASP A 213 8.69 -0.25 11.16
CA ASP A 213 9.47 0.98 10.92
C ASP A 213 10.74 1.12 11.77
N PRO A 214 10.76 0.79 13.09
CA PRO A 214 11.97 0.91 13.89
C PRO A 214 13.09 -0.01 13.42
N ARG A 215 12.73 -1.21 12.94
CA ARG A 215 13.70 -2.19 12.40
C ARG A 215 14.33 -1.67 11.12
N LEU A 216 13.53 -1.08 10.23
CA LEU A 216 14.04 -0.46 9.00
C LEU A 216 14.89 0.77 9.30
N ALA A 217 14.50 1.59 10.26
CA ALA A 217 15.24 2.78 10.67
C ALA A 217 16.63 2.44 11.21
N VAL A 218 16.73 1.49 12.15
CA VAL A 218 18.03 1.06 12.72
C VAL A 218 18.95 0.50 11.64
N LEU A 219 18.44 -0.34 10.73
CA LEU A 219 19.25 -0.91 9.65
C LEU A 219 19.70 0.16 8.63
N SER A 220 18.83 1.12 8.34
CA SER A 220 19.16 2.24 7.45
C SER A 220 20.26 3.11 8.05
N GLU A 221 20.19 3.38 9.35
CA GLU A 221 21.19 4.16 10.08
C GLU A 221 22.55 3.44 10.15
N LYS A 222 22.57 2.14 10.45
CA LYS A 222 23.79 1.32 10.39
C LYS A 222 24.43 1.34 9.00
N THR A 223 23.61 1.40 7.95
CA THR A 223 24.10 1.49 6.57
C THR A 223 24.70 2.87 6.28
N LEU A 224 24.16 3.95 6.83
CA LEU A 224 24.76 5.29 6.70
C LEU A 224 26.12 5.38 7.39
N ARG A 225 26.25 4.75 8.57
CA ARG A 225 27.52 4.68 9.31
C ARG A 225 28.55 3.73 8.69
N GLY A 226 28.21 3.03 7.62
CA GLY A 226 29.10 2.09 6.94
C GLY A 226 29.24 0.73 7.64
N GLU A 227 28.49 0.47 8.72
CA GLU A 227 28.49 -0.80 9.45
C GLU A 227 27.83 -1.93 8.63
N LEU A 228 26.95 -1.57 7.70
CA LEU A 228 26.24 -2.50 6.81
C LEU A 228 26.39 -2.08 5.35
N PRO A 229 26.58 -3.03 4.42
CA PRO A 229 26.64 -2.71 3.02
C PRO A 229 25.24 -2.32 2.49
N LEU A 230 25.21 -1.35 1.56
CA LEU A 230 23.98 -0.89 0.91
C LEU A 230 23.21 -2.02 0.21
N THR A 231 23.91 -3.05 -0.27
CA THR A 231 23.31 -4.24 -0.88
C THR A 231 22.37 -4.97 0.09
N ARG A 232 22.65 -4.95 1.39
CA ARG A 232 21.77 -5.51 2.42
C ARG A 232 20.45 -4.74 2.51
N MET A 233 20.49 -3.41 2.35
CA MET A 233 19.28 -2.58 2.33
C MET A 233 18.49 -2.70 1.03
N ASN A 234 19.15 -2.88 -0.12
CA ASN A 234 18.45 -3.22 -1.37
C ASN A 234 17.63 -4.50 -1.19
N SER A 235 18.26 -5.53 -0.62
CA SER A 235 17.63 -6.82 -0.32
C SER A 235 16.48 -6.64 0.68
N MET A 236 16.69 -5.85 1.73
CA MET A 236 15.68 -5.55 2.74
C MET A 236 14.41 -4.98 2.14
N TYR A 237 14.52 -3.87 1.41
CA TYR A 237 13.35 -3.23 0.81
C TYR A 237 12.74 -4.08 -0.32
N GLY A 238 13.53 -4.89 -1.01
CA GLY A 238 13.05 -5.87 -2.00
C GLY A 238 12.17 -6.94 -1.38
N TRP A 239 12.59 -7.56 -0.29
CA TRP A 239 11.72 -8.50 0.44
C TRP A 239 10.53 -7.83 1.11
N MET A 240 10.63 -6.56 1.54
CA MET A 240 9.50 -5.81 2.08
C MET A 240 8.40 -5.62 1.03
N ILE A 241 8.74 -5.30 -0.22
CA ILE A 241 7.74 -5.17 -1.28
C ILE A 241 7.17 -6.55 -1.70
N MET A 242 7.99 -7.60 -1.72
CA MET A 242 7.52 -8.96 -2.02
C MET A 242 6.62 -9.53 -0.93
N SER A 243 6.95 -9.30 0.35
CA SER A 243 6.11 -9.69 1.48
C SER A 243 4.81 -8.89 1.52
N ARG A 244 4.81 -7.63 1.07
CA ARG A 244 3.58 -6.86 0.87
C ARG A 244 2.69 -7.51 -0.18
N LEU A 245 3.24 -7.95 -1.33
CA LEU A 245 2.48 -8.68 -2.34
C LEU A 245 1.88 -9.99 -1.79
N ALA A 246 2.66 -10.77 -1.03
CA ALA A 246 2.15 -11.96 -0.37
C ALA A 246 1.03 -11.62 0.63
N GLY A 247 1.12 -10.48 1.33
CA GLY A 247 0.07 -9.97 2.21
C GLY A 247 -1.22 -9.61 1.47
N THR A 248 -1.15 -8.97 0.29
CA THR A 248 -2.35 -8.66 -0.52
C THR A 248 -3.00 -9.92 -1.10
N LEU A 249 -2.22 -10.94 -1.41
CA LEU A 249 -2.75 -12.25 -1.80
C LEU A 249 -3.40 -12.97 -0.60
N LEU A 250 -2.77 -12.92 0.57
CA LEU A 250 -3.37 -13.46 1.79
C LEU A 250 -4.68 -12.74 2.16
N ALA A 251 -4.77 -11.42 1.90
CA ALA A 251 -5.98 -10.65 2.12
C ALA A 251 -7.20 -11.21 1.39
N GLN A 252 -7.01 -11.78 0.18
CA GLN A 252 -8.07 -12.46 -0.58
C GLN A 252 -8.66 -13.62 0.20
N LEU A 253 -7.79 -14.46 0.77
CA LEU A 253 -8.20 -15.64 1.53
C LEU A 253 -8.87 -15.26 2.86
N LEU A 254 -8.46 -14.13 3.43
CA LEU A 254 -8.98 -13.65 4.72
C LEU A 254 -10.30 -12.90 4.63
N LEU A 255 -10.77 -12.50 3.45
CA LEU A 255 -11.98 -11.67 3.29
C LEU A 255 -13.21 -12.28 3.97
N VAL A 256 -13.57 -13.50 3.59
CA VAL A 256 -14.78 -14.17 4.11
C VAL A 256 -14.59 -14.60 5.58
N PRO A 257 -13.49 -15.25 5.98
CA PRO A 257 -13.28 -15.63 7.37
C PRO A 257 -13.29 -14.44 8.33
N LEU A 258 -12.68 -13.32 7.94
CA LEU A 258 -12.62 -12.14 8.80
C LEU A 258 -13.98 -11.43 8.88
N ALA A 259 -14.77 -11.43 7.82
CA ALA A 259 -16.13 -10.92 7.85
C ALA A 259 -17.04 -11.76 8.77
N ILE A 260 -16.92 -13.09 8.72
CA ILE A 260 -17.68 -13.99 9.62
C ILE A 260 -17.22 -13.83 11.07
N TRP A 261 -15.91 -13.70 11.30
CA TRP A 261 -15.36 -13.47 12.62
C TRP A 261 -15.88 -12.15 13.24
N LEU A 262 -15.95 -11.08 12.46
CA LEU A 262 -16.57 -9.82 12.90
C LEU A 262 -18.04 -10.02 13.26
N GLY A 263 -18.78 -10.78 12.44
CA GLY A 263 -20.14 -11.27 12.70
C GLY A 263 -20.30 -11.83 14.11
N TRP A 264 -19.44 -12.79 14.48
CA TRP A 264 -19.48 -13.47 15.77
C TRP A 264 -19.05 -12.61 16.95
N VAL A 265 -18.10 -11.68 16.75
CA VAL A 265 -17.61 -10.81 17.84
C VAL A 265 -18.62 -9.72 18.21
N MET A 266 -19.43 -9.28 17.25
CA MET A 266 -20.39 -8.18 17.44
C MET A 266 -21.85 -8.64 17.56
N SER A 267 -22.12 -9.95 17.50
CA SER A 267 -23.44 -10.55 17.69
C SER A 267 -23.87 -10.63 19.15
#